data_AF-A0A957ACK2-F1
#
_entry.id   AF-A0A957ACK2-F1
#
_cell.length_a   1.000
_cell.length_b   1.000
_cell.length_c   1.000
_cell.angle_alpha   90.00
_cell.angle_beta   90.00
_cell.angle_gamma   90.00
#
_symmetry.space_group_name_H-M   'P 1'
#
loop_
_entity.id
_entity.type
_entity.pdbx_description
1 polymer ?
#
loop_
_entity_poly.entity_id
_entity_poly.type
_entity_poly.pdbx_seq_one_letter_code
_entity_poly.pdbx_strand_id
1 'polypeptide(L)'
;ITGEGTSEAASAMGAADRVLMLDNAIYEIASPETIARMMMQEPSTADEIVDRLRITSHDALRLGVVDYTVSEPTEGAHTDPEETAQLIGRAVLHQLTLLRRKRTKALLNERYHKYRDMGSTHGGVRGRFERRFAHLQDRASGAVARVRRQPRGYRRWGEQGDQPQIPF
;
A
#
# COMPACT_ATOMS: atom_id res chain seq x y z
N ILE A 1 12.62 5.97 -2.94
CA ILE A 1 13.40 4.88 -3.56
C ILE A 1 14.37 5.54 -4.53
N THR A 2 15.67 5.46 -4.27
CA THR A 2 16.71 6.21 -5.00
C THR A 2 17.70 5.32 -5.74
N GLY A 3 17.40 4.02 -5.86
CA GLY A 3 18.25 3.00 -6.46
C GLY A 3 17.45 1.71 -6.49
N GLU A 4 17.99 0.63 -5.96
CA GLU A 4 17.28 -0.64 -5.86
C GLU A 4 16.44 -0.73 -4.59
N GLY A 5 15.14 -1.00 -4.76
CA GLY A 5 14.21 -1.34 -3.70
C GLY A 5 13.88 -2.82 -3.75
N THR A 6 14.81 -3.67 -3.33
CA THR A 6 14.60 -5.12 -3.21
C THR A 6 14.31 -5.49 -1.76
N SER A 7 13.48 -6.52 -1.55
CA SER A 7 13.15 -7.16 -0.25
C SER A 7 12.04 -6.53 0.61
N GLU A 8 11.57 -7.34 1.57
CA GLU A 8 10.55 -7.03 2.58
C GLU A 8 10.80 -5.71 3.31
N ALA A 9 12.06 -5.30 3.50
CA ALA A 9 12.42 -4.02 4.11
C ALA A 9 11.98 -2.81 3.26
N ALA A 10 12.07 -2.91 1.94
CA ALA A 10 11.58 -1.88 1.01
C ALA A 10 10.04 -1.81 1.00
N SER A 11 9.36 -2.92 1.26
CA SER A 11 7.90 -2.97 1.43
C SER A 11 7.46 -2.43 2.80
N ALA A 12 8.20 -2.73 3.87
CA ALA A 12 7.93 -2.24 5.22
C ALA A 12 8.14 -0.72 5.35
N MET A 13 9.19 -0.19 4.73
CA MET A 13 9.40 1.26 4.58
C MET A 13 8.39 1.91 3.63
N GLY A 14 7.68 1.10 2.85
CA GLY A 14 6.67 1.51 1.89
C GLY A 14 5.37 1.96 2.52
N ALA A 15 5.11 1.76 3.83
CA ALA A 15 3.88 2.14 4.54
C ALA A 15 3.75 3.66 4.82
N ALA A 16 4.02 4.48 3.82
CA ALA A 16 4.02 5.94 3.89
C ALA A 16 2.77 6.57 3.26
N ASP A 17 2.43 7.79 3.68
CA ASP A 17 1.36 8.56 3.02
C ASP A 17 1.71 8.87 1.55
N ARG A 18 3.01 9.02 1.24
CA ARG A 18 3.55 9.19 -0.11
C ARG A 18 4.82 8.38 -0.29
N VAL A 19 4.93 7.68 -1.41
CA VAL A 19 6.12 6.95 -1.85
C VAL A 19 6.62 7.58 -3.15
N LEU A 20 7.87 8.02 -3.14
CA LEU A 20 8.54 8.66 -4.27
C LEU A 20 9.66 7.75 -4.76
N MET A 21 9.88 7.74 -6.07
CA MET A 21 10.88 6.90 -6.73
C MET A 21 11.64 7.72 -7.77
N LEU A 22 12.95 7.54 -7.91
CA LEU A 22 13.69 8.14 -9.01
C LEU A 22 13.36 7.44 -10.34
N ASP A 23 13.53 8.12 -11.47
CA ASP A 23 13.21 7.59 -12.80
C ASP A 23 13.92 6.25 -13.10
N ASN A 24 15.22 6.13 -12.78
CA ASN A 24 16.02 4.92 -13.06
C ASN A 24 16.07 3.94 -11.88
N ALA A 25 15.38 4.23 -10.78
CA ALA A 25 15.26 3.30 -9.67
C ALA A 25 14.44 2.06 -10.07
N ILE A 26 14.66 0.96 -9.35
CA ILE A 26 13.97 -0.32 -9.56
C ILE A 26 13.27 -0.72 -8.26
N TYR A 27 12.04 -1.25 -8.33
CA TYR A 27 11.30 -1.73 -7.17
C TYR A 27 10.72 -3.12 -7.43
N GLU A 28 11.20 -4.10 -6.67
CA GLU A 28 10.90 -5.51 -6.92
C GLU A 28 10.97 -6.35 -5.64
N ILE A 29 10.30 -7.50 -5.66
CA ILE A 29 10.28 -8.43 -4.51
C ILE A 29 11.51 -9.34 -4.51
N ALA A 30 11.96 -9.72 -5.71
CA ALA A 30 13.13 -10.56 -5.93
C ALA A 30 13.79 -10.13 -7.23
N SER A 31 15.11 -10.31 -7.33
CA SER A 31 15.85 -9.90 -8.52
C SER A 31 15.47 -10.74 -9.74
N PRO A 32 15.59 -10.19 -10.96
CA PRO A 32 15.27 -10.93 -12.19
C PRO A 32 16.10 -12.22 -12.31
N GLU A 33 17.36 -12.20 -11.87
CA GLU A 33 18.24 -13.38 -11.87
C GLU A 33 17.74 -14.45 -10.88
N THR A 34 17.21 -14.03 -9.74
CA THR A 34 16.62 -14.93 -8.75
C THR A 34 15.39 -15.61 -9.33
N ILE A 35 14.52 -14.86 -9.99
CA ILE A 35 13.30 -15.37 -10.63
C ILE A 35 13.68 -16.29 -11.82
N ALA A 36 14.67 -15.92 -12.63
CA ALA A 36 15.16 -16.75 -13.73
C ALA A 36 15.68 -18.11 -13.24
N ARG A 37 16.46 -18.12 -12.16
CA ARG A 37 16.94 -19.37 -11.54
C ARG A 37 15.80 -20.22 -10.97
N MET A 38 14.81 -19.60 -10.35
CA MET A 38 13.65 -20.32 -9.80
C MET A 38 12.71 -20.86 -10.88
N MET A 39 12.50 -20.12 -11.98
CA MET A 39 11.53 -20.46 -13.01
C MET A 39 12.11 -21.30 -14.15
N MET A 40 13.34 -21.02 -14.60
CA MET A 40 13.82 -21.48 -15.91
C MET A 40 15.14 -22.26 -15.89
N GLN A 41 15.71 -22.60 -14.73
CA GLN A 41 16.99 -23.33 -14.58
C GLN A 41 18.23 -22.71 -15.27
N GLU A 42 18.08 -21.68 -16.12
CA GLU A 42 19.15 -21.00 -16.85
C GLU A 42 19.09 -19.46 -16.66
N PRO A 43 20.18 -18.82 -16.18
CA PRO A 43 20.25 -17.37 -15.94
C PRO A 43 20.12 -16.51 -17.20
N SER A 44 20.41 -17.07 -18.38
CA SER A 44 20.37 -16.37 -19.68
C SER A 44 18.99 -15.87 -20.08
N THR A 45 17.94 -16.25 -19.35
CA THR A 45 16.56 -15.85 -19.60
C THR A 45 16.12 -14.62 -18.78
N ALA A 46 17.03 -14.01 -18.01
CA ALA A 46 16.71 -12.86 -17.15
C ALA A 46 16.11 -11.69 -17.94
N ASP A 47 16.67 -11.33 -19.09
CA ASP A 47 16.20 -10.21 -19.91
C ASP A 47 14.74 -10.38 -20.38
N GLU A 48 14.32 -11.60 -20.72
CA GLU A 48 12.93 -11.87 -21.12
C GLU A 48 11.95 -11.71 -19.94
N ILE A 49 12.43 -11.96 -18.72
CA ILE A 49 11.63 -11.88 -17.50
C ILE A 49 11.51 -10.42 -17.05
N VAL A 50 12.56 -9.60 -17.18
CA VAL A 50 12.59 -8.19 -16.76
C VAL A 50 11.40 -7.40 -17.31
N ASP A 51 11.13 -7.51 -18.62
CA ASP A 51 10.02 -6.81 -19.27
C ASP A 51 8.64 -7.21 -18.72
N ARG A 52 8.52 -8.44 -18.19
CA ARG A 52 7.28 -8.96 -17.60
C ARG A 52 7.11 -8.56 -16.14
N LEU A 53 8.19 -8.30 -15.42
CA LEU A 53 8.16 -8.02 -13.98
C LEU A 53 7.65 -6.60 -13.65
N ARG A 54 7.67 -5.67 -14.62
CA ARG A 54 7.16 -4.29 -14.44
C ARG A 54 7.79 -3.59 -13.23
N ILE A 55 9.12 -3.60 -13.19
CA ILE A 55 9.92 -3.15 -12.03
C ILE A 55 10.36 -1.69 -12.10
N THR A 56 10.09 -1.02 -13.23
CA THR A 56 10.50 0.38 -13.44
C THR A 56 9.68 1.34 -12.58
N SER A 57 10.22 2.54 -12.36
CA SER A 57 9.51 3.62 -11.67
C SER A 57 8.17 3.99 -12.33
N HIS A 58 8.11 3.98 -13.66
CA HIS A 58 6.88 4.25 -14.42
C HIS A 58 5.86 3.13 -14.30
N ASP A 59 6.31 1.87 -14.28
CA ASP A 59 5.42 0.73 -13.99
C ASP A 59 4.84 0.82 -12.59
N ALA A 60 5.69 1.08 -11.60
CA ALA A 60 5.28 1.22 -10.21
C ALA A 60 4.26 2.37 -10.05
N LEU A 61 4.43 3.47 -10.80
CA LEU A 61 3.47 4.58 -10.82
C LEU A 61 2.14 4.16 -11.45
N ARG A 62 2.17 3.47 -12.60
CA ARG A 62 0.96 2.95 -13.28
C ARG A 62 0.19 1.96 -12.42
N LEU A 63 0.90 1.14 -11.64
CA LEU A 63 0.32 0.15 -10.74
C LEU A 63 -0.17 0.78 -9.41
N GLY A 64 0.13 2.05 -9.16
CA GLY A 64 -0.24 2.76 -7.93
C GLY A 64 0.58 2.34 -6.71
N VAL A 65 1.75 1.74 -6.93
CA VAL A 65 2.70 1.36 -5.87
C VAL A 65 3.45 2.60 -5.38
N VAL A 66 3.85 3.47 -6.30
CA VAL A 66 4.45 4.78 -5.99
C VAL A 66 3.51 5.92 -6.39
N ASP A 67 3.62 7.06 -5.72
CA ASP A 67 2.75 8.22 -5.93
C ASP A 67 3.37 9.26 -6.87
N TYR A 68 4.69 9.24 -7.03
CA TYR A 68 5.40 10.21 -7.85
C TYR A 68 6.77 9.68 -8.27
N THR A 69 7.13 9.98 -9.52
CA THR A 69 8.47 9.72 -10.05
C THR A 69 9.26 11.02 -10.14
N VAL A 70 10.46 11.03 -9.58
CA VAL A 70 11.39 12.14 -9.57
C VAL A 70 12.38 11.93 -10.72
N SER A 71 12.43 12.88 -11.64
CA SER A 71 13.35 12.77 -12.77
C SER A 71 14.81 12.83 -12.33
N GLU A 72 15.64 12.11 -13.08
CA GLU A 72 17.09 12.13 -12.97
C GLU A 72 17.71 12.95 -14.11
N PRO A 73 18.95 13.42 -13.96
CA PRO A 73 19.75 13.89 -15.08
C PRO A 73 19.79 12.85 -16.20
N THR A 74 19.99 13.28 -17.45
CA THR A 74 19.87 12.42 -18.64
C THR A 74 20.73 11.15 -18.57
N GLU A 75 21.93 11.25 -18.01
CA GLU A 75 22.86 10.13 -17.86
C GLU A 75 22.71 9.39 -16.52
N GLY A 76 21.74 9.80 -15.69
CA GLY A 76 21.39 9.21 -14.39
C GLY A 76 21.86 10.04 -13.19
N ALA A 77 21.32 9.69 -12.02
CA ALA A 77 21.55 10.40 -10.75
C ALA A 77 23.02 10.57 -10.35
N HIS A 78 23.89 9.66 -10.80
CA HIS A 78 25.31 9.66 -10.46
C HIS A 78 26.12 10.74 -11.20
N THR A 79 25.61 11.27 -12.31
CA THR A 79 26.34 12.28 -13.11
C THR A 79 26.21 13.68 -12.53
N ASP A 80 25.09 13.96 -11.85
CA ASP A 80 24.91 15.17 -11.07
C ASP A 80 24.16 14.86 -9.75
N PRO A 81 24.89 14.44 -8.70
CA PRO A 81 24.29 14.13 -7.41
C PRO A 81 23.70 15.36 -6.72
N GLU A 82 24.22 16.55 -6.98
CA GLU A 82 23.75 17.80 -6.37
C GLU A 82 22.40 18.21 -6.96
N GLU A 83 22.27 18.21 -8.29
CA GLU A 83 20.99 18.41 -8.97
C GLU A 83 19.97 17.35 -8.53
N THR A 84 20.36 16.08 -8.51
CA THR A 84 19.48 14.99 -8.07
C THR A 84 18.97 15.21 -6.65
N ALA A 85 19.85 15.60 -5.71
CA ALA A 85 19.45 15.92 -4.35
C ALA A 85 18.47 17.09 -4.28
N GLN A 86 18.67 18.13 -5.10
CA GLN A 86 17.73 19.25 -5.19
C GLN A 86 16.36 18.83 -5.74
N LEU A 87 16.33 17.98 -6.77
CA LEU A 87 15.09 17.46 -7.36
C LEU A 87 14.30 16.61 -6.35
N ILE A 88 14.99 15.72 -5.63
CA ILE A 88 14.41 14.94 -4.52
C ILE A 88 13.85 15.89 -3.45
N GLY A 89 14.66 16.87 -3.01
CA GLY A 89 14.25 17.83 -1.98
C GLY A 89 13.00 18.62 -2.37
N ARG A 90 12.93 19.11 -3.60
CA ARG A 90 11.74 19.81 -4.14
C ARG A 90 10.51 18.91 -4.14
N ALA A 91 10.65 17.66 -4.60
CA ALA A 91 9.56 16.70 -4.64
C ALA A 91 9.03 16.36 -3.24
N VAL A 92 9.93 16.12 -2.28
CA VAL A 92 9.57 15.84 -0.88
C VAL A 92 8.87 17.03 -0.24
N LEU A 93 9.41 18.25 -0.39
CA LEU A 93 8.80 19.47 0.15
C LEU A 93 7.41 19.72 -0.43
N HIS A 94 7.24 19.50 -1.74
CA HIS A 94 5.94 19.61 -2.39
C HIS A 94 4.92 18.62 -1.78
N GLN A 95 5.26 17.34 -1.69
CA GLN A 95 4.39 16.32 -1.11
C GLN A 95 4.06 16.61 0.36
N LEU A 96 5.06 16.99 1.15
CA LEU A 96 4.87 17.35 2.55
C LEU A 96 3.92 18.54 2.72
N THR A 97 4.04 19.55 1.86
CA THR A 97 3.15 20.72 1.87
C THR A 97 1.69 20.32 1.63
N LEU A 98 1.43 19.36 0.73
CA LEU A 98 0.10 18.83 0.48
C LEU A 98 -0.43 18.03 1.67
N LEU A 99 0.41 17.18 2.28
CA LEU A 99 0.02 16.35 3.42
C LEU A 99 -0.27 17.18 4.68
N ARG A 100 0.51 18.23 4.95
CA ARG A 100 0.33 19.12 6.12
C ARG A 100 -1.01 19.84 6.15
N ARG A 101 -1.68 19.99 5.01
CA ARG A 101 -3.02 20.60 4.91
C ARG A 101 -4.14 19.66 5.31
N LYS A 102 -3.85 18.37 5.51
CA LYS A 102 -4.83 17.34 5.84
C LYS A 102 -4.88 17.10 7.34
N ARG A 103 -6.07 16.82 7.85
CA ARG A 103 -6.26 16.35 9.23
C ARG A 103 -5.72 14.92 9.37
N THR A 104 -5.17 14.58 10.52
CA THR A 104 -4.61 13.25 10.83
C THR A 104 -5.58 12.11 10.49
N LYS A 105 -6.86 12.24 10.82
CA LYS A 105 -7.88 11.23 10.50
C LYS A 105 -8.03 10.98 8.99
N ALA A 106 -7.90 12.04 8.17
CA ALA A 106 -7.94 11.92 6.72
C ALA A 106 -6.70 11.21 6.20
N LEU A 107 -5.51 11.56 6.70
CA LEU A 107 -4.24 10.91 6.35
C LEU A 107 -4.29 9.40 6.64
N LEU A 108 -4.70 9.01 7.85
CA LEU A 108 -4.83 7.60 8.22
C LEU A 108 -5.80 6.84 7.32
N ASN A 109 -6.94 7.45 6.98
CA ASN A 109 -7.94 6.81 6.13
C ASN A 109 -7.46 6.68 4.68
N GLU A 110 -6.81 7.71 4.14
CA GLU A 110 -6.22 7.69 2.80
C GLU A 110 -5.11 6.64 2.70
N ARG A 111 -4.22 6.58 3.70
CA ARG A 111 -3.15 5.59 3.76
C ARG A 111 -3.70 4.17 3.82
N TYR A 112 -4.72 3.93 4.66
CA TYR A 112 -5.40 2.64 4.71
C TYR A 112 -5.97 2.23 3.35
N HIS A 113 -6.72 3.12 2.68
CA HIS A 113 -7.32 2.82 1.39
C HIS A 113 -6.27 2.60 0.30
N LYS A 114 -5.21 3.42 0.27
CA LYS A 114 -4.08 3.28 -0.65
C LYS A 114 -3.57 1.82 -0.66
N TYR A 115 -3.19 1.28 0.50
CA TYR A 115 -2.69 -0.10 0.56
C TYR A 115 -3.78 -1.16 0.38
N ARG A 116 -5.01 -0.90 0.86
CA ARG A 116 -6.10 -1.86 0.75
C ARG A 116 -6.55 -2.10 -0.70
N ASP A 117 -6.40 -1.08 -1.55
CA ASP A 117 -6.81 -1.11 -2.95
C ASP A 117 -5.69 -1.58 -3.90
N MET A 118 -4.42 -1.58 -3.48
CA MET A 118 -3.32 -2.18 -4.25
C MET A 118 -3.56 -3.68 -4.46
N GLY A 119 -3.17 -4.20 -5.64
CA GLY A 119 -3.33 -5.62 -5.99
C GLY A 119 -4.77 -6.06 -6.30
N SER A 120 -5.70 -5.12 -6.44
CA SER A 120 -7.10 -5.39 -6.79
C SER A 120 -7.24 -6.06 -8.17
N THR A 121 -7.62 -7.34 -8.17
CA THR A 121 -7.81 -8.20 -9.36
C THR A 121 -9.01 -7.89 -10.24
N HIS A 122 -9.83 -6.89 -9.90
CA HIS A 122 -11.06 -6.56 -10.62
C HIS A 122 -10.88 -5.21 -11.33
N GLY A 123 -10.87 -5.25 -12.66
CA GLY A 123 -10.58 -4.15 -13.58
C GLY A 123 -10.85 -2.75 -13.02
N GLY A 124 -9.75 -2.04 -12.75
CA GLY A 124 -9.58 -0.61 -12.45
C GLY A 124 -10.72 0.11 -11.73
N VAL A 125 -11.88 0.25 -12.37
CA VAL A 125 -13.02 1.06 -11.90
C VAL A 125 -14.04 0.23 -11.13
N ARG A 126 -14.33 -1.00 -11.58
CA ARG A 126 -15.39 -1.85 -11.01
C ARG A 126 -15.01 -2.38 -9.63
N GLY A 127 -13.75 -2.81 -9.45
CA GLY A 127 -13.25 -3.26 -8.16
C GLY A 127 -13.24 -2.17 -7.08
N ARG A 128 -12.92 -0.92 -7.45
CA ARG A 128 -12.98 0.24 -6.54
C ARG A 128 -14.41 0.57 -6.12
N PHE A 129 -15.37 0.42 -7.04
CA PHE A 129 -16.79 0.66 -6.76
C PHE A 129 -17.38 -0.43 -5.86
N GLU A 130 -17.19 -1.70 -6.20
CA GLU A 130 -17.71 -2.86 -5.45
C GLU A 130 -17.19 -2.88 -4.01
N ARG A 131 -15.91 -2.54 -3.77
CA ARG A 131 -15.36 -2.45 -2.40
C ARG A 131 -15.89 -1.26 -1.61
N ARG A 132 -16.04 -0.09 -2.23
CA ARG A 132 -16.71 1.05 -1.56
C ARG A 132 -18.14 0.69 -1.18
N PHE A 133 -18.84 -0.04 -2.05
CA PHE A 133 -20.20 -0.50 -1.79
C PHE A 133 -20.25 -1.54 -0.66
N ALA A 134 -19.35 -2.52 -0.67
CA ALA A 134 -19.24 -3.52 0.40
C ALA A 134 -18.92 -2.87 1.76
N HIS A 135 -17.99 -1.92 1.81
CA HIS A 135 -17.69 -1.18 3.05
C HIS A 135 -18.86 -0.29 3.51
N LEU A 136 -19.66 0.26 2.59
CA LEU A 136 -20.88 0.99 2.93
C LEU A 136 -21.96 0.06 3.50
N GLN A 137 -22.14 -1.12 2.91
CA GLN A 137 -23.07 -2.15 3.39
C GLN A 137 -22.68 -2.66 4.78
N ASP A 138 -21.40 -2.91 5.04
CA ASP A 138 -20.93 -3.33 6.37
C ASP A 138 -21.16 -2.24 7.43
N ARG A 139 -20.91 -0.97 7.08
CA ARG A 139 -21.16 0.16 8.00
C ARG A 139 -22.64 0.38 8.27
N ALA A 140 -23.49 0.21 7.26
CA ALA A 140 -24.95 0.27 7.40
C ALA A 140 -25.47 -0.89 8.25
N SER A 141 -25.00 -2.12 8.00
CA SER A 141 -25.39 -3.32 8.73
C SER A 141 -24.93 -3.28 10.19
N GLY A 142 -23.72 -2.81 10.45
CA GLY A 142 -23.20 -2.59 11.81
C GLY A 142 -23.84 -1.41 12.55
N ALA A 143 -24.46 -0.46 11.84
CA ALA A 143 -25.29 0.58 12.44
C ALA A 143 -26.68 0.06 12.78
N VAL A 144 -27.31 -0.71 11.88
CA VAL A 144 -28.61 -1.37 12.12
C VAL A 144 -28.53 -2.38 13.27
N ALA A 145 -27.44 -3.15 13.36
CA ALA A 145 -27.20 -4.07 14.48
C ALA A 145 -27.04 -3.36 15.84
N ARG A 146 -26.51 -2.13 15.85
CA ARG A 146 -26.40 -1.31 17.06
C ARG A 146 -27.72 -0.68 17.47
N VAL A 147 -28.54 -0.27 16.50
CA VAL A 147 -29.90 0.26 16.77
C VAL A 147 -30.83 -0.85 17.27
N ARG A 148 -30.65 -2.09 16.80
CA ARG A 148 -31.45 -3.25 17.22
C ARG A 148 -31.07 -3.81 18.60
N ARG A 149 -29.90 -3.44 19.13
CA ARG A 149 -29.41 -3.80 20.48
C ARG A 149 -29.62 -2.67 21.48
N GLN A 150 -30.86 -2.24 21.66
CA GLN A 150 -31.25 -1.42 22.82
C GLN A 150 -32.16 -2.27 23.71
N PRO A 151 -31.68 -2.80 24.86
CA PRO A 151 -32.57 -3.51 25.77
C PRO A 151 -33.43 -2.51 26.53
N ARG A 152 -34.75 -2.64 26.37
CA ARG A 152 -35.73 -2.09 27.32
C ARG A 152 -35.63 -2.86 28.64
N GLY A 153 -35.55 -2.12 29.73
CA GLY A 153 -36.06 -2.56 31.04
C GLY A 153 -35.01 -3.17 31.97
N TYR A 154 -34.60 -2.36 32.94
CA TYR A 154 -33.95 -2.81 34.18
C TYR A 154 -34.98 -3.58 35.02
N ARG A 155 -34.77 -4.88 35.29
CA ARG A 155 -35.43 -5.61 36.40
C ARG A 155 -34.36 -6.16 37.34
N ARG A 156 -34.56 -5.89 38.62
CA ARG A 156 -33.77 -6.31 39.78
C ARG A 156 -34.25 -7.69 40.28
N TRP A 157 -33.40 -8.33 41.10
CA TRP A 157 -33.58 -9.57 41.90
C TRP A 157 -33.24 -10.85 41.11
N GLY A 158 -32.36 -11.77 41.53
CA GLY A 158 -31.93 -12.16 42.87
C GLY A 158 -32.66 -13.44 43.27
N GLU A 159 -32.12 -14.61 42.90
CA GLU A 159 -32.18 -15.92 43.61
C GLU A 159 -31.66 -17.08 42.74
N GLN A 160 -30.80 -17.89 43.36
CA GLN A 160 -30.49 -19.33 43.17
C GLN A 160 -30.06 -19.93 41.81
N GLY A 161 -28.85 -20.50 41.85
CA GLY A 161 -28.62 -21.91 41.49
C GLY A 161 -28.19 -22.23 40.06
N ASP A 162 -26.88 -22.23 39.80
CA ASP A 162 -26.12 -23.35 39.19
C ASP A 162 -24.79 -22.83 38.60
N GLN A 163 -23.67 -23.36 39.09
CA GLN A 163 -22.37 -23.19 38.45
C GLN A 163 -22.12 -24.40 37.53
N PRO A 164 -21.87 -24.21 36.22
CA PRO A 164 -21.40 -25.29 35.38
C PRO A 164 -19.88 -25.49 35.57
N GLN A 165 -19.51 -26.75 35.85
CA GLN A 165 -18.13 -27.22 36.00
C GLN A 165 -17.35 -27.16 34.68
N ILE A 166 -16.05 -26.84 34.77
CA ILE A 166 -15.10 -26.83 33.66
C ILE A 166 -14.34 -28.18 33.68
N PRO A 167 -14.33 -28.98 32.60
CA PRO A 167 -13.51 -30.18 32.54
C PRO A 167 -12.05 -29.83 32.19
N PHE A 168 -11.13 -30.59 32.78
CA PHE A 168 -9.66 -30.52 32.63
C PHE A 168 -9.16 -30.60 31.19
#